data_AF-K7EJ09-F1
#
_entry.id   AF-K7EJ09-F1
#
_cell.length_a   1.000
_cell.length_b   1.000
_cell.length_c   1.000
_cell.angle_alpha   90.00
_cell.angle_beta   90.00
_cell.angle_gamma   90.00
#
_symmetry.space_group_name_H-M   'P 1'
#
loop_
_entity.id
_entity.type
_entity.pdbx_description
1 polymer ?
#
loop_
_entity_poly.entity_id
_entity_poly.type
_entity_poly.pdbx_seq_one_letter_code
_entity_poly.pdbx_strand_id
1 'polypeptide(L)'
;MRIFVNDDRHVMAKHSSVYPTQEELEAVQNMVSHTERALKAVSDWIDEQEKGSSEQAESDNMDVPPEDDSKEGAGEQKTEHMTRTLRGVMRVGLVAKGLLLKGDLDLELVLLCKEKPTTALL
;
A
#
# COMPACT_ATOMS: atom_id res chain seq x y z
N MET A 1 29.37 15.72 34.34
CA MET A 1 28.56 15.21 33.22
C MET A 1 29.50 14.55 32.20
N ARG A 2 29.95 13.31 32.46
CA ARG A 2 30.85 12.52 31.59
C ARG A 2 30.61 11.03 31.83
N ILE A 3 29.45 10.53 31.46
CA ILE A 3 29.05 9.15 31.74
C ILE A 3 27.94 8.93 30.71
N PHE A 4 28.20 8.55 29.46
CA PHE A 4 28.19 7.16 28.99
C PHE A 4 28.86 7.00 27.60
N VAL A 5 29.79 7.89 27.21
CA VAL A 5 30.40 7.89 25.85
C VAL A 5 30.98 6.53 25.44
N ASN A 6 31.51 5.77 26.41
CA ASN A 6 32.01 4.41 26.14
C ASN A 6 30.85 3.42 25.90
N ASP A 7 29.74 3.54 26.62
CA ASP A 7 28.57 2.67 26.45
C ASP A 7 27.85 2.99 25.15
N ASP A 8 27.71 4.27 24.79
CA ASP A 8 27.20 4.71 23.49
C ASP A 8 28.00 4.08 22.34
N ARG A 9 29.34 4.02 22.46
CA ARG A 9 30.20 3.35 21.49
C ARG A 9 29.88 1.86 21.37
N HIS A 10 29.67 1.16 22.50
CA HIS A 10 29.33 -0.26 22.49
C HIS A 10 27.93 -0.51 21.92
N VAL A 11 26.95 0.35 22.25
CA VAL A 11 25.59 0.28 21.71
C VAL A 11 25.62 0.49 20.20
N MET A 12 26.34 1.50 19.71
CA MET A 12 26.47 1.75 18.28
C MET A 12 27.19 0.62 17.55
N ALA A 13 28.24 0.05 18.15
CA ALA A 13 28.93 -1.12 17.59
C ALA A 13 27.98 -2.33 17.51
N LYS A 14 27.17 -2.58 18.55
CA LYS A 14 26.20 -3.67 18.55
C LYS A 14 25.07 -3.40 17.55
N HIS A 15 24.56 -2.17 17.49
CA HIS A 15 23.56 -1.73 16.51
C HIS A 15 24.05 -2.04 15.08
N SER A 16 25.24 -1.58 14.70
CA SER A 16 25.81 -1.88 13.38
C SER A 16 26.02 -3.37 13.11
N SER A 17 26.24 -4.18 14.15
CA SER A 17 26.39 -5.64 13.99
C SER A 17 25.08 -6.39 13.74
N VAL A 18 23.95 -5.84 14.22
CA VAL A 18 22.62 -6.44 14.08
C VAL A 18 21.77 -5.73 13.02
N TYR A 19 22.19 -4.57 12.55
CA TYR A 19 21.51 -3.85 11.49
C TYR A 19 21.62 -4.63 10.17
N PRO A 20 20.54 -4.72 9.38
CA PRO A 20 20.56 -5.40 8.09
C PRO A 20 21.60 -4.80 7.15
N THR A 21 22.14 -5.62 6.25
CA THR A 21 23.04 -5.13 5.20
C THR A 21 22.25 -4.32 4.16
N GLN A 22 22.97 -3.51 3.38
CA GLN A 22 22.35 -2.75 2.29
C GLN A 22 21.63 -3.66 1.29
N GLU A 23 22.22 -4.82 0.98
CA GLU A 23 21.62 -5.83 0.09
C GLU A 23 20.29 -6.38 0.65
N GLU A 24 20.23 -6.67 1.96
CA GLU A 24 19.01 -7.13 2.63
C GLU A 24 17.92 -6.05 2.57
N LEU A 25 18.26 -4.78 2.84
CA LEU A 25 17.31 -3.67 2.78
C LEU A 25 16.77 -3.44 1.37
N GLU A 26 17.64 -3.51 0.36
CA GLU A 26 17.24 -3.39 -1.05
C GLU A 26 16.35 -4.56 -1.48
N ALA A 27 16.66 -5.78 -1.06
CA ALA A 27 15.83 -6.95 -1.32
C ALA A 27 14.43 -6.80 -0.68
N VAL A 28 14.37 -6.37 0.59
CA VAL A 28 13.12 -6.08 1.30
C VAL A 28 12.32 -5.01 0.58
N GLN A 29 12.96 -3.89 0.22
CA GLN A 29 12.30 -2.79 -0.48
C GLN A 29 11.75 -3.23 -1.84
N ASN A 30 12.53 -4.00 -2.61
CA ASN A 30 12.12 -4.52 -3.91
C ASN A 30 10.92 -5.46 -3.75
N MET A 31 10.99 -6.41 -2.83
CA MET A 31 9.90 -7.36 -2.59
C MET A 31 8.62 -6.65 -2.17
N VAL A 32 8.68 -5.76 -1.17
CA VAL A 32 7.52 -4.97 -0.72
C VAL A 32 6.96 -4.13 -1.87
N SER A 33 7.81 -3.46 -2.65
CA SER A 33 7.35 -2.63 -3.77
C SER A 33 6.69 -3.44 -4.88
N HIS A 34 7.20 -4.65 -5.17
CA HIS A 34 6.58 -5.55 -6.13
C HIS A 34 5.22 -6.05 -5.63
N THR A 35 5.13 -6.45 -4.37
CA THR A 35 3.86 -6.90 -3.78
C THR A 35 2.83 -5.77 -3.73
N GLU A 36 3.22 -4.55 -3.36
CA GLU A 36 2.33 -3.38 -3.36
C GLU A 36 1.82 -3.05 -4.75
N ARG A 37 2.69 -3.06 -5.77
CA ARG A 37 2.30 -2.82 -7.16
C ARG A 37 1.39 -3.92 -7.70
N ALA A 38 1.68 -5.19 -7.38
CA ALA A 38 0.83 -6.31 -7.77
C ALA A 38 -0.56 -6.21 -7.13
N LEU A 39 -0.64 -5.92 -5.83
CA LEU A 39 -1.91 -5.73 -5.13
C LEU A 39 -2.69 -4.52 -5.64
N LYS A 40 -2.00 -3.45 -6.05
CA LYS A 40 -2.65 -2.31 -6.71
C LYS A 40 -3.24 -2.71 -8.07
N ALA A 41 -2.53 -3.49 -8.86
CA ALA A 41 -3.04 -3.99 -10.14
C ALA A 41 -4.24 -4.94 -9.95
N VAL A 42 -4.21 -5.79 -8.93
CA VAL A 42 -5.36 -6.64 -8.56
C VAL A 42 -6.56 -5.78 -8.13
N SER A 43 -6.35 -4.73 -7.34
CA SER A 43 -7.41 -3.76 -6.99
C SER A 43 -8.02 -3.13 -8.24
N ASP A 44 -7.20 -2.64 -9.16
CA ASP A 44 -7.70 -2.00 -10.38
C ASP A 44 -8.48 -2.98 -11.26
N TRP A 45 -8.03 -4.24 -11.33
CA TRP A 45 -8.74 -5.30 -12.07
C TRP A 45 -10.11 -5.65 -11.45
N ILE A 46 -10.20 -5.72 -10.12
CA ILE A 46 -11.47 -5.95 -9.42
C ILE A 46 -12.43 -4.77 -9.63
N ASP A 47 -11.93 -3.54 -9.49
CA ASP A 47 -12.73 -2.33 -9.66
C ASP A 47 -13.27 -2.22 -11.10
N GLU A 48 -12.47 -2.58 -12.11
CA GLU A 48 -12.90 -2.62 -13.51
C GLU A 48 -13.96 -3.70 -13.76
N GLN A 49 -13.81 -4.89 -13.15
CA GLN A 49 -14.79 -5.97 -13.26
C GLN A 49 -16.15 -5.58 -12.68
N GLU A 50 -16.18 -4.87 -11.54
CA GLU A 50 -17.44 -4.42 -10.93
C GLU A 50 -18.12 -3.29 -11.73
N LYS A 51 -17.33 -2.40 -12.35
CA LYS A 51 -17.85 -1.36 -13.24
C LYS A 51 -18.40 -1.95 -14.54
N GLY A 52 -17.66 -2.86 -15.19
CA GLY A 52 -18.08 -3.50 -16.44
C GLY A 52 -19.27 -4.46 -16.27
N SER A 53 -19.48 -5.03 -15.07
CA SER A 53 -20.69 -5.80 -14.76
C SER A 53 -21.94 -4.93 -14.58
N SER A 54 -21.79 -3.63 -14.38
CA SER A 54 -22.92 -2.70 -14.17
C SER A 54 -23.44 -2.07 -15.47
N GLU A 55 -22.72 -2.20 -16.60
CA GLU A 55 -23.11 -1.60 -17.89
C GLU A 55 -24.18 -2.40 -18.67
N GLN A 56 -24.66 -3.54 -18.14
CA GLN A 56 -25.72 -4.31 -18.79
C GLN A 56 -27.15 -3.99 -18.32
N ALA A 57 -27.35 -2.97 -17.47
CA ALA A 57 -28.65 -2.70 -16.84
C ALA A 57 -29.22 -1.27 -16.93
N GLU A 58 -28.59 -0.31 -17.61
CA GLU A 58 -29.21 1.01 -17.85
C GLU A 58 -29.02 1.50 -19.28
N SER A 59 -29.75 0.88 -20.20
CA SER A 59 -30.11 1.46 -21.49
C SER A 59 -31.56 1.95 -21.47
N ASP A 60 -31.89 2.98 -20.67
CA ASP A 60 -33.05 3.85 -20.92
C ASP A 60 -33.02 5.09 -20.01
N ASN A 61 -32.40 6.18 -20.45
CA ASN A 61 -33.09 7.45 -20.64
C ASN A 61 -32.14 8.51 -21.21
N MET A 62 -32.69 9.25 -22.17
CA MET A 62 -32.04 10.07 -23.19
C MET A 62 -32.05 11.56 -22.79
N ASP A 63 -31.15 12.35 -23.40
CA ASP A 63 -31.26 13.80 -23.71
C ASP A 63 -31.04 14.81 -22.52
N VAL A 64 -30.17 15.85 -22.51
CA VAL A 64 -29.54 16.74 -23.52
C VAL A 64 -28.33 17.53 -22.89
N PRO A 65 -27.26 17.93 -23.63
CA PRO A 65 -26.12 18.82 -23.22
C PRO A 65 -26.26 20.28 -23.78
N PRO A 66 -25.29 21.25 -23.76
CA PRO A 66 -23.94 21.38 -23.16
C PRO A 66 -23.68 22.76 -22.44
N GLU A 67 -22.40 23.12 -22.25
CA GLU A 67 -21.76 24.42 -21.88
C GLU A 67 -21.46 24.62 -20.38
N ASP A 68 -20.34 25.19 -19.92
CA ASP A 68 -18.96 25.42 -20.37
C ASP A 68 -18.23 25.91 -19.10
N ASP A 69 -16.89 25.94 -19.14
CA ASP A 69 -16.01 26.76 -18.29
C ASP A 69 -15.54 26.23 -16.91
N SER A 70 -14.25 25.88 -16.92
CA SER A 70 -13.23 26.23 -15.91
C SER A 70 -13.07 25.42 -14.61
N LYS A 71 -11.90 24.77 -14.58
CA LYS A 71 -11.04 24.46 -13.40
C LYS A 71 -11.58 23.44 -12.40
N GLU A 72 -10.92 22.29 -12.34
CA GLU A 72 -10.11 21.83 -11.19
C GLU A 72 -9.82 20.32 -11.32
N GLY A 73 -8.73 20.00 -12.03
CA GLY A 73 -8.17 18.66 -12.08
C GLY A 73 -7.52 18.30 -10.74
N ALA A 74 -8.33 17.90 -9.75
CA ALA A 74 -7.86 17.27 -8.50
C ALA A 74 -8.96 16.57 -7.68
N GLY A 75 -10.23 16.59 -8.10
CA GLY A 75 -11.36 16.16 -7.28
C GLY A 75 -11.76 14.69 -7.39
N GLU A 76 -11.55 14.05 -8.53
CA GLU A 76 -12.22 12.77 -8.83
C GLU A 76 -11.55 11.54 -8.21
N GLN A 77 -10.22 11.56 -8.06
CA GLN A 77 -9.50 10.39 -7.54
C GLN A 77 -9.83 10.10 -6.07
N LYS A 78 -10.08 11.13 -5.26
CA LYS A 78 -10.26 10.97 -3.80
C LYS A 78 -11.59 10.29 -3.45
N THR A 79 -12.64 10.60 -4.19
CA THR A 79 -13.97 9.99 -4.02
C THR A 79 -13.99 8.57 -4.59
N GLU A 80 -13.28 8.33 -5.69
CA GLU A 80 -13.20 7.02 -6.32
C GLU A 80 -12.55 5.98 -5.41
N HIS A 81 -11.45 6.32 -4.73
CA HIS A 81 -10.82 5.43 -3.75
C HIS A 81 -11.74 5.06 -2.57
N MET A 82 -12.83 5.81 -2.36
CA MET A 82 -13.74 5.58 -1.25
C MET A 82 -14.88 4.61 -1.56
N THR A 83 -15.03 4.19 -2.83
CA THR A 83 -16.05 3.23 -3.25
C THR A 83 -15.49 1.87 -3.64
N ARG A 84 -14.19 1.78 -3.94
CA ARG A 84 -13.45 0.57 -4.33
C ARG A 84 -13.52 -0.56 -3.31
N THR A 85 -13.50 -1.79 -3.81
CA THR A 85 -13.61 -3.01 -2.99
C THR A 85 -12.35 -3.24 -2.16
N LEU A 86 -11.18 -2.98 -2.73
CA LEU A 86 -9.90 -2.90 -2.01
C LEU A 86 -9.55 -1.43 -1.74
N ARG A 87 -9.35 -1.07 -0.47
CA ARG A 87 -9.04 0.31 -0.03
C ARG A 87 -7.56 0.65 -0.12
N GLY A 88 -6.70 -0.34 0.11
CA GLY A 88 -5.25 -0.14 0.03
C GLY A 88 -4.45 -1.20 0.78
N VAL A 89 -3.13 -1.10 0.63
CA VAL A 89 -2.15 -1.96 1.29
C VAL A 89 -1.38 -1.14 2.30
N MET A 90 -1.20 -1.67 3.51
CA MET A 90 -0.45 -1.03 4.57
C MET A 90 0.72 -1.91 4.98
N ARG A 91 1.90 -1.29 5.12
CA ARG A 91 3.05 -1.95 5.76
C ARG A 91 2.79 -2.03 7.27
N VAL A 92 3.05 -3.19 7.86
CA VAL A 92 2.97 -3.37 9.33
C VAL A 92 4.25 -4.07 9.84
N GLY A 93 4.27 -4.42 11.13
CA GLY A 93 5.38 -5.17 11.72
C GLY A 93 6.72 -4.43 11.71
N LEU A 94 7.79 -5.18 11.49
CA LEU A 94 9.17 -4.68 11.51
C LEU A 94 9.46 -3.71 10.36
N VAL A 95 8.88 -3.96 9.19
CA VAL A 95 9.02 -3.12 7.99
C VAL A 95 8.49 -1.71 8.23
N ALA A 96 7.31 -1.59 8.84
CA ALA A 96 6.71 -0.28 9.13
C ALA A 96 7.46 0.51 10.20
N LYS A 97 8.10 -0.19 11.14
CA LYS A 97 8.80 0.42 12.29
C LYS A 97 10.28 0.66 12.03
N GLY A 98 10.83 0.16 10.93
CA GLY A 98 12.27 0.19 10.66
C GLY A 98 13.08 -0.61 11.68
N LEU A 99 12.51 -1.68 12.20
CA LEU A 99 13.12 -2.54 13.24
C LEU A 99 13.61 -3.88 12.70
N LEU A 100 13.82 -3.97 11.40
CA LEU A 100 14.43 -5.15 10.78
C LEU A 100 15.85 -5.32 11.30
N LEU A 101 16.20 -6.57 11.59
CA LEU A 101 17.54 -7.01 11.97
C LEU A 101 18.12 -7.91 10.89
N LYS A 102 19.44 -8.06 10.93
CA LYS A 102 20.19 -8.92 10.01
C LYS A 102 19.69 -10.36 10.10
N GLY A 103 19.31 -10.93 8.96
CA GLY A 103 18.74 -12.27 8.87
C GLY A 103 17.23 -12.37 9.06
N ASP A 104 16.52 -11.26 9.27
CA ASP A 104 15.05 -11.26 9.27
C ASP A 104 14.52 -11.53 7.85
N LEU A 105 13.69 -12.57 7.71
CA LEU A 105 13.07 -12.97 6.44
C LEU A 105 11.55 -12.73 6.41
N ASP A 106 10.97 -12.35 7.55
CA ASP A 106 9.53 -12.20 7.72
C ASP A 106 9.10 -10.74 7.48
N LEU A 107 8.30 -10.53 6.43
CA LEU A 107 7.71 -9.24 6.10
C LEU A 107 6.18 -9.33 6.14
N GLU A 108 5.55 -8.28 6.67
CA GLU A 108 4.10 -8.25 6.86
C GLU A 108 3.47 -7.04 6.18
N LEU A 109 2.40 -7.30 5.42
CA LEU A 109 1.54 -6.30 4.80
C LEU A 109 0.08 -6.61 5.15
N VAL A 110 -0.72 -5.57 5.33
CA VAL A 110 -2.17 -5.68 5.58
C VAL A 110 -2.92 -5.11 4.37
N LEU A 111 -3.80 -5.91 3.79
CA LEU A 111 -4.73 -5.47 2.76
C LEU A 111 -6.05 -5.01 3.40
N LEU A 112 -6.44 -3.77 3.15
CA LEU A 112 -7.70 -3.21 3.62
C LEU A 112 -8.79 -3.41 2.58
N CYS A 113 -9.89 -4.02 3.00
CA CYS A 113 -11.10 -4.22 2.18
C CYS A 113 -12.21 -3.28 2.67
N LYS A 114 -13.13 -2.90 1.77
CA LYS A 114 -14.32 -2.10 2.12
C LYS A 114 -15.29 -2.89 3.00
N GLU A 115 -15.46 -4.17 2.68
CA GLU A 115 -16.33 -5.09 3.41
C GLU A 115 -15.51 -6.18 4.11
N LYS A 116 -16.16 -6.97 4.97
CA LYS A 116 -15.52 -8.10 5.63
C LYS A 116 -15.01 -9.09 4.56
N PRO A 117 -13.71 -9.40 4.52
CA PRO A 117 -13.15 -10.25 3.47
C PRO A 117 -13.79 -11.64 3.53
N THR A 118 -14.10 -12.17 2.35
CA THR A 118 -14.61 -13.52 2.14
C THR A 118 -13.50 -14.39 1.53
N THR A 119 -13.61 -15.72 1.64
CA THR A 119 -12.65 -16.66 1.05
C THR A 119 -12.61 -16.63 -0.49
N ALA A 120 -13.52 -15.91 -1.15
CA ALA A 120 -13.49 -15.72 -2.59
C ALA A 120 -12.58 -14.57 -3.03
N LEU A 121 -12.24 -13.66 -2.11
CA LEU A 121 -11.39 -12.50 -2.38
C LEU A 121 -9.89 -12.79 -2.13
N LEU A 122 -9.57 -13.88 -1.44
CA LEU A 122 -8.22 -14.34 -1.08
C LEU A 122 -7.85 -15.58 -1.89
#